data_AF-A0AAN8F716-F1
#
_entry.id   AF-A0AAN8F716-F1
#
_cell.length_a   1.000
_cell.length_b   1.000
_cell.length_c   1.000
_cell.angle_alpha   90.00
_cell.angle_beta   90.00
_cell.angle_gamma   90.00
#
_symmetry.space_group_name_H-M   'P 1'
#
loop_
_entity.id
_entity.type
_entity.pdbx_description
1 polymer ?
#
loop_
_entity_poly.entity_id
_entity_poly.type
_entity_poly.pdbx_seq_one_letter_code
_entity_poly.pdbx_strand_id
1 'polypeptide(L)'
;MVKSVRHRLMSPLRLWHGNKVYRKAIREFKPDVLFVLSRYLKTMQLPRSTDHATADKYVLEGANVLRNFSRFVSDKIFVLHAIPRPVLDFEAQYLQTITKPRHIDPTTIVNKVPNLRLAREILERTVKSCRKCALIDYTPLFTINGTFRFFDEHFKIFNLNGYWHFTPLGLHKLRPFYKNICNNITKSNKQ
;
A
#
# COMPACT_ATOMS: atom_id res chain seq x y z
N MET A 1 34.66 -7.50 7.09
CA MET A 1 33.55 -7.76 8.02
C MET A 1 32.25 -7.22 7.40
N VAL A 2 31.56 -8.02 6.57
CA VAL A 2 30.34 -7.59 5.86
C VAL A 2 29.13 -7.97 6.72
N LYS A 3 28.49 -6.98 7.34
CA LYS A 3 27.21 -7.20 8.04
C LYS A 3 26.11 -7.40 7.01
N SER A 4 25.77 -8.67 6.77
CA SER A 4 24.58 -9.10 6.04
C SER A 4 23.32 -8.55 6.73
N VAL A 5 22.76 -7.47 6.19
CA VAL A 5 21.42 -7.01 6.57
C VAL A 5 20.41 -7.92 5.86
N ARG A 6 19.87 -8.91 6.57
CA ARG A 6 18.79 -9.79 6.07
C ARG A 6 17.53 -8.96 5.80
N HIS A 7 17.33 -8.54 4.56
CA HIS A 7 16.08 -7.95 4.11
C HIS A 7 15.12 -9.10 3.73
N ARG A 8 14.21 -9.49 4.64
CA ARG A 8 13.02 -10.26 4.25
C ARG A 8 11.90 -9.28 3.94
N LEU A 9 11.66 -9.03 2.67
CA LEU A 9 10.40 -8.48 2.18
C LEU A 9 9.31 -9.55 2.39
N MET A 10 8.52 -9.43 3.45
CA MET A 10 7.36 -10.31 3.65
C MET A 10 6.13 -9.71 2.94
N SER A 11 5.60 -10.50 2.00
CA SER A 11 4.39 -10.27 1.19
C SER A 11 3.17 -9.79 2.02
N PRO A 12 2.21 -9.03 1.45
CA PRO A 12 1.17 -8.35 2.23
C PRO A 12 -0.07 -9.22 2.43
N LEU A 13 -0.14 -9.94 3.57
CA LEU A 13 -1.35 -10.66 3.98
C LEU A 13 -1.95 -10.04 5.24
N ARG A 14 -2.98 -9.21 4.99
CA ARG A 14 -4.05 -8.79 5.91
C ARG A 14 -3.56 -8.32 7.29
N LEU A 15 -3.42 -7.00 7.45
CA LEU A 15 -3.23 -6.30 8.74
C LEU A 15 -4.11 -6.84 9.89
N TRP A 16 -5.26 -7.42 9.58
CA TRP A 16 -6.28 -7.83 10.55
C TRP A 16 -6.32 -9.34 10.84
N HIS A 17 -5.70 -10.22 10.04
CA HIS A 17 -5.74 -11.69 10.27
C HIS A 17 -4.35 -12.36 10.19
N GLY A 18 -3.38 -11.78 9.47
CA GLY A 18 -1.96 -12.21 9.49
C GLY A 18 -1.20 -11.70 10.73
N ASN A 19 -1.88 -10.95 11.59
CA ASN A 19 -1.33 -10.16 12.68
C ASN A 19 -0.40 -10.94 13.63
N LYS A 20 -0.66 -12.23 13.87
CA LYS A 20 0.16 -13.04 14.79
C LYS A 20 1.60 -13.26 14.27
N VAL A 21 1.77 -13.56 12.99
CA VAL A 21 3.09 -13.81 12.39
C VAL A 21 3.90 -12.52 12.31
N TYR A 22 3.29 -11.43 11.81
CA TYR A 22 3.98 -10.12 11.76
C TYR A 22 4.32 -9.60 13.16
N ARG A 23 3.42 -9.72 14.14
CA ARG A 23 3.73 -9.36 15.54
C ARG A 23 4.87 -10.20 16.11
N LYS A 24 4.94 -11.49 15.79
CA LYS A 24 6.06 -12.34 16.22
C LYS A 24 7.36 -11.84 15.60
N ALA A 25 7.41 -11.64 14.29
CA ALA A 25 8.59 -11.16 13.58
C ALA A 25 9.04 -9.78 14.09
N ILE A 26 8.13 -8.82 14.27
CA ILE A 26 8.45 -7.48 14.77
C ILE A 26 9.03 -7.54 16.20
N ARG A 27 8.48 -8.39 17.07
CA ARG A 27 9.01 -8.59 18.43
C ARG A 27 10.38 -9.23 18.46
N GLU A 28 10.62 -10.16 17.56
CA GLU A 28 11.88 -10.91 17.44
C GLU A 28 13.00 -10.06 16.83
N PHE A 29 12.72 -9.41 15.69
CA PHE A 29 13.73 -8.65 14.95
C PHE A 29 13.94 -7.23 15.45
N LYS A 30 12.93 -6.62 16.11
CA LYS A 30 12.96 -5.24 16.65
C LYS A 30 13.56 -4.24 15.63
N PRO A 31 12.95 -4.10 14.44
CA PRO A 31 13.58 -3.38 13.35
C PRO A 31 13.67 -1.88 13.65
N ASP A 32 14.66 -1.20 13.09
CA ASP A 32 14.72 0.26 13.19
C ASP A 32 13.59 0.91 12.37
N VAL A 33 13.31 0.32 11.20
CA VAL A 33 12.31 0.80 10.25
C VAL A 33 11.38 -0.34 9.86
N LEU A 34 10.08 -0.08 9.84
CA LEU A 34 9.05 -1.03 9.43
C LEU A 34 8.22 -0.47 8.28
N PHE A 35 7.98 -1.29 7.26
CA PHE A 35 7.04 -0.99 6.17
C PHE A 35 5.78 -1.86 6.32
N VAL A 36 4.61 -1.21 6.38
CA VAL A 36 3.29 -1.85 6.47
C VAL A 36 2.56 -1.66 5.14
N LEU A 37 2.64 -2.68 4.27
CA LEU A 37 2.19 -2.60 2.88
C LEU A 37 0.82 -3.29 2.64
N SER A 38 -0.20 -2.96 3.44
CA SER A 38 -1.50 -3.64 3.37
C SER A 38 -2.35 -3.21 2.17
N ARG A 39 -3.30 -4.08 1.77
CA ARG A 39 -4.25 -3.88 0.66
C ARG A 39 -5.57 -3.18 1.05
N TYR A 40 -5.79 -2.93 2.35
CA TYR A 40 -6.98 -2.25 2.92
C TYR A 40 -8.35 -2.69 2.37
N LEU A 41 -8.48 -3.99 2.05
CA LEU A 41 -9.64 -4.49 1.30
C LEU A 41 -10.97 -4.21 1.99
N LYS A 42 -11.02 -4.35 3.31
CA LYS A 42 -12.24 -4.15 4.12
C LYS A 42 -12.70 -2.70 4.12
N THR A 43 -11.82 -1.75 4.43
CA THR A 43 -12.18 -0.33 4.48
C THR A 43 -12.54 0.22 3.10
N MET A 44 -11.92 -0.29 2.04
CA MET A 44 -12.29 0.06 0.67
C MET A 44 -13.64 -0.51 0.21
N GLN A 45 -14.21 -1.51 0.90
CA GLN A 45 -15.52 -2.09 0.60
C GLN A 45 -16.65 -1.48 1.43
N LEU A 46 -16.32 -0.56 2.34
CA LEU A 46 -17.33 0.14 3.14
C LEU A 46 -18.21 1.03 2.25
N PRO A 47 -19.54 1.06 2.48
CA PRO A 47 -20.44 1.96 1.77
C PRO A 47 -19.98 3.43 1.85
N ARG A 48 -20.30 4.24 0.84
CA ARG A 48 -20.04 5.70 0.90
C ARG A 48 -20.83 6.39 2.01
N SER A 49 -21.99 5.84 2.37
CA SER A 49 -22.83 6.26 3.49
C SER A 49 -22.37 5.76 4.86
N THR A 50 -21.17 5.17 4.97
CA THR A 50 -20.63 4.71 6.25
C THR A 50 -20.55 5.88 7.23
N ASP A 51 -21.16 5.71 8.40
CA ASP A 51 -21.17 6.72 9.44
C ASP A 51 -19.80 6.88 10.12
N HIS A 52 -19.65 7.99 10.85
CA HIS A 52 -18.42 8.29 11.60
C HIS A 52 -18.13 7.21 12.66
N ALA A 53 -19.14 6.72 13.38
CA ALA A 53 -18.95 5.71 14.42
C ALA A 53 -18.32 4.41 13.89
N THR A 54 -18.71 3.97 12.70
CA THR A 54 -18.16 2.80 12.03
C THR A 54 -16.76 3.06 11.52
N ALA A 55 -16.51 4.21 10.89
CA ALA A 55 -15.17 4.60 10.48
C ALA A 55 -14.20 4.66 11.68
N ASP A 56 -14.66 5.18 12.82
CA ASP A 56 -13.90 5.33 14.06
C ASP A 56 -13.47 3.98 14.64
N LYS A 57 -14.30 2.94 14.52
CA LYS A 57 -13.90 1.57 14.90
C LYS A 57 -12.68 1.10 14.13
N TYR A 58 -12.64 1.32 12.81
CA TYR A 58 -11.46 0.97 12.00
C TYR A 58 -10.25 1.84 12.34
N VAL A 59 -10.46 3.12 12.62
CA VAL A 59 -9.39 4.04 13.06
C VAL A 59 -8.75 3.53 14.35
N LEU A 60 -9.58 3.20 15.34
CA LEU A 60 -9.14 2.73 16.66
C LEU A 60 -8.43 1.37 16.57
N GLU A 61 -8.98 0.43 15.81
CA GLU A 61 -8.37 -0.89 15.60
C GLU A 61 -6.97 -0.71 14.96
N GLY A 62 -6.85 0.19 13.98
CA GLY A 62 -5.61 0.45 13.26
C GLY A 62 -4.57 1.13 14.15
N ALA A 63 -5.02 2.11 14.94
CA ALA A 63 -4.20 2.80 15.92
C ALA A 63 -3.66 1.82 16.98
N ASN A 64 -4.47 0.88 17.43
CA ASN A 64 -4.02 -0.16 18.37
C ASN A 64 -2.96 -1.07 17.75
N VAL A 65 -3.11 -1.46 16.47
CA VAL A 65 -2.08 -2.24 15.76
C VAL A 65 -0.76 -1.45 15.66
N LEU A 66 -0.81 -0.20 15.22
CA LEU A 66 0.39 0.64 15.09
C LEU A 66 1.06 0.92 16.44
N ARG A 67 0.27 1.11 17.51
CA ARG A 67 0.76 1.25 18.88
C ARG A 67 1.48 0.00 19.38
N ASN A 68 1.00 -1.18 19.01
CA ASN A 68 1.68 -2.43 19.34
C ASN A 68 2.99 -2.57 18.57
N PHE A 69 3.04 -2.18 17.30
CA PHE A 69 4.27 -2.20 16.51
C PHE A 69 5.30 -1.18 17.00
N SER A 70 4.88 0.04 17.36
CA SER A 70 5.78 1.13 17.77
C SER A 70 6.57 0.85 19.06
N ARG A 71 6.13 -0.12 19.87
CA ARG A 71 6.86 -0.64 21.05
C ARG A 71 8.15 -1.37 20.67
N PHE A 72 8.22 -1.95 19.48
CA PHE A 72 9.33 -2.79 19.02
C PHE A 72 10.10 -2.19 17.84
N VAL A 73 9.54 -1.17 17.18
CA VAL A 73 10.22 -0.43 16.11
C VAL A 73 10.93 0.77 16.70
N SER A 74 12.23 0.92 16.47
CA SER A 74 13.02 1.97 17.14
C SER A 74 12.73 3.37 16.56
N ASP A 75 12.68 3.51 15.23
CA ASP A 75 12.64 4.81 14.54
C ASP A 75 11.32 5.06 13.81
N LYS A 76 11.10 4.45 12.63
CA LYS A 76 9.96 4.78 11.73
C LYS A 76 9.11 3.60 11.32
N ILE A 77 7.80 3.84 11.22
CA ILE A 77 6.81 2.92 10.64
C ILE A 77 6.16 3.59 9.43
N PHE A 78 6.51 3.14 8.23
CA PHE A 78 5.88 3.60 7.00
C PHE A 78 4.64 2.76 6.72
N VAL A 79 3.49 3.41 6.56
CA VAL A 79 2.22 2.76 6.26
C VAL A 79 1.83 3.12 4.83
N LEU A 80 1.69 2.11 3.98
CA LEU A 80 1.25 2.32 2.61
C LEU A 80 -0.17 2.90 2.64
N HIS A 81 -0.43 3.94 1.86
CA HIS A 81 -1.76 4.48 1.69
C HIS A 81 -2.62 3.55 0.82
N ALA A 82 -3.94 3.66 0.90
CA ALA A 82 -4.81 2.94 -0.02
C ALA A 82 -4.59 3.48 -1.44
N ILE A 83 -4.44 2.55 -2.39
CA ILE A 83 -4.26 2.85 -3.82
C ILE A 83 -5.53 2.47 -4.60
N PRO A 84 -5.82 3.12 -5.74
CA PRO A 84 -6.87 2.70 -6.65
C PRO A 84 -6.77 1.21 -7.00
N ARG A 85 -7.92 0.55 -7.13
CA ARG A 85 -7.99 -0.86 -7.56
C ARG A 85 -8.61 -0.94 -8.95
N PRO A 86 -8.07 -1.77 -9.85
CA PRO A 86 -8.80 -2.11 -11.06
C PRO A 86 -9.92 -3.11 -10.72
N VAL A 87 -10.84 -3.32 -11.66
CA VAL A 87 -11.78 -4.44 -11.57
C VAL A 87 -11.00 -5.78 -11.55
N LEU A 88 -11.61 -6.86 -11.04
CA LEU A 88 -11.01 -8.19 -11.19
C LEU A 88 -10.90 -8.50 -12.69
N ASP A 89 -9.84 -9.21 -13.07
CA ASP A 89 -9.57 -9.64 -14.45
C ASP A 89 -9.52 -8.48 -15.46
N PHE A 90 -9.17 -7.27 -15.02
CA PHE A 90 -9.03 -6.09 -15.88
C PHE A 90 -8.04 -6.30 -17.02
N GLU A 91 -7.07 -7.21 -16.86
CA GLU A 91 -6.12 -7.61 -17.90
C GLU A 91 -6.85 -8.15 -19.14
N ALA A 92 -7.89 -8.98 -18.96
CA ALA A 92 -8.68 -9.52 -20.06
C ALA A 92 -9.45 -8.42 -20.79
N GLN A 93 -10.01 -7.46 -20.06
CA GLN A 93 -10.68 -6.29 -20.66
C GLN A 93 -9.69 -5.46 -21.47
N TYR A 94 -8.47 -5.28 -20.96
CA TYR A 94 -7.41 -4.55 -21.67
C TYR A 94 -6.89 -5.32 -22.89
N LEU A 95 -6.73 -6.64 -22.82
CA LEU A 95 -6.30 -7.45 -23.98
C LEU A 95 -7.31 -7.44 -25.12
N GLN A 96 -8.61 -7.33 -24.82
CA GLN A 96 -9.64 -7.15 -25.84
C GLN A 96 -9.52 -5.82 -26.61
N THR A 97 -8.85 -4.81 -26.04
CA THR A 97 -8.64 -3.50 -26.70
C THR A 97 -7.43 -3.49 -27.62
N ILE A 98 -6.43 -4.30 -27.30
CA ILE A 98 -5.24 -4.42 -28.15
C ILE A 98 -5.59 -5.25 -29.39
N THR A 99 -6.48 -6.24 -29.24
CA THR A 99 -6.87 -7.17 -30.31
C THR A 99 -7.99 -6.65 -31.22
N LYS A 100 -8.73 -5.61 -30.81
CA LYS A 100 -9.76 -4.95 -31.62
C LYS A 100 -9.55 -3.45 -31.53
N PRO A 101 -9.50 -2.68 -32.64
CA PRO A 101 -9.26 -1.24 -32.60
C PRO A 101 -10.47 -0.50 -31.98
N ARG A 102 -10.58 -0.54 -30.66
CA ARG A 102 -11.58 0.15 -29.85
C ARG A 102 -10.86 0.91 -28.75
N HIS A 103 -11.12 2.20 -28.67
CA HIS A 103 -10.65 3.05 -27.59
C HIS A 103 -11.44 2.71 -26.31
N ILE A 104 -10.78 2.13 -25.30
CA ILE A 104 -11.39 2.00 -23.97
C ILE A 104 -11.01 3.21 -23.13
N ASP A 105 -12.02 3.89 -22.61
CA ASP A 105 -11.86 4.89 -21.57
C ASP A 105 -11.21 4.22 -20.33
N PRO A 106 -9.98 4.61 -19.93
CA PRO A 106 -9.29 4.04 -18.77
C PRO A 106 -10.10 4.11 -17.47
N THR A 107 -11.06 5.04 -17.35
CA THR A 107 -11.94 5.16 -16.18
C THR A 107 -12.91 3.99 -16.02
N THR A 108 -13.13 3.21 -17.08
CA THR A 108 -13.97 1.99 -17.06
C THR A 108 -13.24 0.78 -16.45
N ILE A 109 -11.91 0.81 -16.47
CA ILE A 109 -11.01 -0.26 -15.99
C ILE A 109 -10.70 -0.07 -14.50
N VAL A 110 -10.78 1.17 -14.03
CA VAL A 110 -10.74 1.50 -12.60
C VAL A 110 -12.02 0.97 -11.96
N ASN A 111 -11.89 0.21 -10.89
CA ASN A 111 -13.04 -0.23 -10.14
C ASN A 111 -13.77 1.00 -9.59
N LYS A 112 -15.06 1.16 -9.92
CA LYS A 112 -15.92 2.26 -9.47
C LYS A 112 -16.50 2.04 -8.07
N VAL A 113 -16.40 0.81 -7.56
CA VAL A 113 -16.92 0.34 -6.27
C VAL A 113 -16.07 0.70 -5.03
N PRO A 114 -14.72 0.79 -5.07
CA PRO A 114 -13.94 1.01 -3.87
C PRO A 114 -14.16 2.42 -3.34
N ASN A 115 -14.49 2.52 -2.06
CA ASN A 115 -14.50 3.79 -1.35
C ASN A 115 -13.07 4.19 -0.97
N LEU A 116 -12.27 4.51 -1.99
CA LEU A 116 -10.87 4.89 -1.85
C LEU A 116 -10.73 6.08 -0.89
N ARG A 117 -11.59 7.11 -1.04
CA ARG A 117 -11.57 8.30 -0.19
C ARG A 117 -11.73 7.94 1.29
N LEU A 118 -12.75 7.17 1.65
CA LEU A 118 -12.96 6.77 3.05
C LEU A 118 -11.81 5.90 3.58
N ALA A 119 -11.32 4.95 2.78
CA ALA A 119 -10.19 4.12 3.18
C ALA A 119 -8.93 4.96 3.43
N ARG A 120 -8.70 6.00 2.62
CA ARG A 120 -7.61 6.95 2.79
C ARG A 120 -7.80 7.79 4.05
N GLU A 121 -8.98 8.35 4.27
CA GLU A 121 -9.31 9.12 5.48
C GLU A 121 -9.08 8.31 6.76
N ILE A 122 -9.58 7.07 6.81
CA ILE A 122 -9.35 6.16 7.94
C ILE A 122 -7.85 5.99 8.21
N LEU A 123 -7.04 5.81 7.16
CA LEU A 123 -5.59 5.62 7.31
C LEU A 123 -4.87 6.87 7.80
N GLU A 124 -5.24 8.04 7.28
CA GLU A 124 -4.70 9.33 7.74
C GLU A 124 -5.00 9.53 9.22
N ARG A 125 -6.23 9.27 9.66
CA ARG A 125 -6.63 9.34 11.07
C ARG A 125 -5.90 8.31 11.93
N THR A 126 -5.76 7.08 11.46
CA THR A 126 -4.99 6.02 12.14
C THR A 126 -3.52 6.42 12.33
N VAL A 127 -2.84 6.90 11.28
CA VAL A 127 -1.41 7.25 11.33
C VAL A 127 -1.15 8.47 12.19
N LYS A 128 -2.05 9.47 12.19
CA LYS A 128 -1.95 10.68 13.05
C LYS A 128 -1.81 10.34 14.55
N SER A 129 -2.35 9.22 14.99
CA SER A 129 -2.24 8.77 16.40
C SER A 129 -0.88 8.16 16.79
N CYS A 130 0.04 7.98 15.83
CA CYS A 130 1.32 7.31 16.03
C CYS A 130 2.50 8.21 15.64
N ARG A 131 3.29 8.67 16.62
CA ARG A 131 4.43 9.59 16.41
C ARG A 131 5.55 9.03 15.52
N LYS A 132 5.75 7.70 15.53
CA LYS A 132 6.73 7.01 14.68
C LYS A 132 6.21 6.72 13.28
N CYS A 133 4.91 6.92 13.03
CA CYS A 133 4.27 6.48 11.80
C CYS A 133 4.22 7.59 10.75
N ALA A 134 4.38 7.22 9.49
CA ALA A 134 4.21 8.11 8.34
C ALA A 134 3.51 7.37 7.20
N LEU A 135 2.70 8.09 6.42
CA LEU A 135 2.11 7.53 5.20
C LEU A 135 3.13 7.56 4.06
N ILE A 136 3.13 6.50 3.26
CA ILE A 136 3.79 6.46 1.95
C ILE A 136 2.73 6.20 0.89
N ASP A 137 2.83 6.85 -0.27
CA ASP A 137 1.81 6.78 -1.31
C ASP A 137 2.43 6.48 -2.67
N TYR A 138 1.95 5.41 -3.30
CA TYR A 138 2.37 5.05 -4.65
C TYR A 138 1.58 5.80 -5.73
N THR A 139 0.43 6.40 -5.38
CA THR A 139 -0.48 7.06 -6.33
C THR A 139 0.24 8.05 -7.24
N PRO A 140 1.13 8.93 -6.75
CA PRO A 140 1.84 9.87 -7.62
C PRO A 140 2.72 9.21 -8.69
N LEU A 141 3.26 8.03 -8.41
CA LEU A 141 4.16 7.32 -9.33
C LEU A 141 3.41 6.67 -10.50
N PHE A 142 2.15 6.29 -10.28
CA PHE A 142 1.35 5.57 -11.27
C PHE A 142 0.22 6.43 -11.84
N THR A 143 0.10 7.69 -11.45
CA THR A 143 -0.95 8.60 -11.96
C THR A 143 -0.42 9.47 -13.09
N ILE A 144 -1.02 9.35 -14.26
CA ILE A 144 -0.71 10.17 -15.44
C ILE A 144 -1.99 10.86 -15.88
N ASN A 145 -1.97 12.19 -15.98
CA ASN A 145 -3.13 13.03 -16.31
C ASN A 145 -4.34 12.74 -15.41
N GLY A 146 -4.12 12.66 -14.09
CA GLY A 146 -5.17 12.41 -13.10
C GLY A 146 -5.70 10.97 -13.05
N THR A 147 -5.21 10.06 -13.89
CA THR A 147 -5.65 8.66 -13.93
C THR A 147 -4.55 7.70 -13.46
N PHE A 148 -4.86 6.86 -12.47
CA PHE A 148 -3.96 5.79 -12.02
C PHE A 148 -3.86 4.69 -13.08
N ARG A 149 -2.64 4.38 -13.52
CA ARG A 149 -2.33 3.51 -14.65
C ARG A 149 -1.93 2.11 -14.17
N PHE A 150 -2.82 1.15 -14.40
CA PHE A 150 -2.56 -0.28 -14.20
C PHE A 150 -1.72 -0.90 -15.32
N PHE A 151 -1.59 -0.21 -16.45
CA PHE A 151 -0.85 -0.61 -17.64
C PHE A 151 0.16 0.47 -18.03
N ASP A 152 1.33 0.06 -18.47
CA ASP A 152 2.33 0.94 -19.05
C ASP A 152 2.14 1.03 -20.56
N GLU A 153 1.82 2.23 -21.05
CA GLU A 153 1.54 2.47 -22.46
C GLU A 153 2.78 2.39 -23.36
N HIS A 154 3.98 2.58 -22.82
CA HIS A 154 5.22 2.54 -23.59
C HIS A 154 5.71 1.09 -23.78
N PHE A 155 5.82 0.35 -22.69
CA PHE A 155 6.29 -1.04 -22.69
C PHE A 155 5.19 -2.05 -23.06
N LYS A 156 3.93 -1.60 -23.10
CA LYS A 156 2.75 -2.44 -23.31
C LYS A 156 2.61 -3.59 -22.30
N ILE A 157 2.98 -3.32 -21.04
CA ILE A 157 2.99 -4.32 -19.95
C ILE A 157 2.19 -3.80 -18.76
N PHE A 158 1.47 -4.69 -18.07
CA PHE A 158 0.75 -4.32 -16.85
C PHE A 158 1.70 -4.01 -15.68
N ASN A 159 1.40 -2.96 -14.93
CA ASN A 159 2.06 -2.65 -13.65
C ASN A 159 1.51 -3.52 -12.50
N LEU A 160 0.28 -4.02 -12.62
CA LEU A 160 -0.43 -4.86 -11.64
C LEU A 160 -1.03 -6.08 -12.36
N ASN A 161 -1.09 -7.24 -11.70
CA ASN A 161 -1.81 -8.40 -12.26
C ASN A 161 -3.30 -8.40 -11.90
N GLY A 162 -4.09 -9.31 -12.48
CA GLY A 162 -5.53 -9.45 -12.23
C GLY A 162 -5.92 -9.66 -10.76
N TYR A 163 -4.97 -10.05 -9.91
CA TYR A 163 -5.12 -10.19 -8.46
C TYR A 163 -4.62 -8.99 -7.64
N TRP A 164 -4.32 -7.87 -8.31
CA TRP A 164 -3.84 -6.60 -7.72
C TRP A 164 -2.46 -6.68 -7.07
N HIS A 165 -1.58 -7.57 -7.55
CA HIS A 165 -0.17 -7.60 -7.15
C HIS A 165 0.69 -6.90 -8.18
N PHE A 166 1.68 -6.11 -7.74
CA PHE A 166 2.60 -5.46 -8.68
C PHE A 166 3.36 -6.52 -9.49
N THR A 167 3.42 -6.32 -10.80
CA THR A 167 4.26 -7.13 -11.69
C THR A 167 5.74 -6.79 -11.48
N PRO A 168 6.69 -7.55 -12.05
CA PRO A 168 8.11 -7.19 -12.01
C PRO A 168 8.38 -5.75 -12.50
N LEU A 169 7.70 -5.30 -13.57
CA LEU A 169 7.81 -3.91 -14.05
C LEU A 169 7.26 -2.91 -13.03
N GLY A 170 6.09 -3.18 -12.44
CA GLY A 170 5.51 -2.33 -11.40
C GLY A 170 6.42 -2.19 -10.18
N LEU A 171 7.04 -3.28 -9.74
CA LEU A 171 8.03 -3.27 -8.66
C LEU A 171 9.32 -2.54 -9.05
N HIS A 172 9.78 -2.68 -10.30
CA HIS A 172 10.94 -1.95 -10.80
C HIS A 172 10.72 -0.44 -10.72
N LYS A 173 9.54 0.05 -11.11
CA LYS A 173 9.17 1.47 -10.99
C LYS A 173 9.14 1.97 -9.56
N LEU A 174 8.82 1.12 -8.58
CA LEU A 174 8.83 1.46 -7.15
C LEU A 174 10.26 1.56 -6.57
N ARG A 175 11.28 1.04 -7.25
CA ARG A 175 12.65 1.01 -6.71
C ARG A 175 13.20 2.40 -6.38
N PRO A 176 13.10 3.43 -7.24
CA PRO A 176 13.56 4.78 -6.91
C PRO A 176 12.81 5.39 -5.73
N PHE A 177 11.50 5.12 -5.61
CA PHE A 177 10.67 5.58 -4.49
C PHE A 177 11.19 5.08 -3.15
N TYR A 178 11.44 3.77 -3.04
CA TYR A 178 12.02 3.17 -1.82
C TYR A 178 13.46 3.62 -1.56
N LYS A 179 14.27 3.75 -2.61
CA LYS A 179 15.63 4.30 -2.49
C LYS A 179 15.60 5.70 -1.87
N ASN A 180 14.69 6.57 -2.33
CA ASN A 180 14.54 7.90 -1.78
C ASN A 180 14.11 7.88 -0.31
N ILE A 181 13.16 7.02 0.08
CA ILE A 181 12.79 6.88 1.49
C ILE A 181 14.00 6.47 2.31
N CYS A 182 14.70 5.40 1.93
CA CYS A 182 15.84 4.89 2.68
C CYS A 182 16.98 5.90 2.80
N ASN A 183 17.23 6.71 1.78
CA ASN A 183 18.24 7.77 1.82
C ASN A 183 17.92 8.90 2.81
N ASN A 184 16.63 9.13 3.07
CA ASN A 184 16.15 10.20 3.96
C ASN A 184 15.84 9.71 5.38
N ILE A 185 16.03 8.43 5.67
CA ILE A 185 15.99 7.92 7.05
C ILE A 185 17.28 8.37 7.70
N THR A 186 17.21 9.48 8.43
CA THR A 186 18.28 9.89 9.33
C THR A 186 18.51 8.74 10.31
N LYS A 187 19.67 8.11 10.24
CA LYS A 187 20.14 7.26 11.34
C LYS A 187 20.14 8.18 12.56
N SER A 188 19.13 8.05 13.43
CA SER A 188 19.27 8.53 14.79
C SER A 188 20.45 7.73 15.34
N ASN A 189 21.63 8.34 15.28
CA ASN A 189 22.86 7.74 15.73
C ASN A 189 22.60 7.28 17.17
N LYS A 190 22.83 5.99 17.40
CA LYS A 190 22.96 5.43 18.73
C LYS A 190 24.14 6.17 19.37
N GLN A 191 23.84 7.20 20.16
CA GLN A 191 24.69 7.61 21.27
C GLN A 191 24.49 6.61 22.40
#